data_AF-G9ES78-F1
#
_entry.id   AF-G9ES78-F1
#
_cell.length_a   1.000
_cell.length_b   1.000
_cell.length_c   1.000
_cell.angle_alpha   90.00
_cell.angle_beta   90.00
_cell.angle_gamma   90.00
#
_symmetry.space_group_name_H-M   'P 1'
#
loop_
_entity.id
_entity.type
_entity.pdbx_description
1 polymer ?
#
loop_
_entity_poly.entity_id
_entity_poly.type
_entity_poly.pdbx_seq_one_letter_code
_entity_poly.pdbx_strand_id
1 'polypeptide(L)'
;MNDTTALLPYIKLRFNIEHPSYEESYAFGYESALAYAAEEDNPFPAGSQEAAHWVEGWWDALAGDEPLFDISSYVGEEMAVAKEVAANDQRYCHKHSFLSLVIEISGAIAASALVGYQLFELVA
;
A
#
# COMPACT_ATOMS: atom_id res chain seq x y z
N MET A 1 -9.59 -6.21 -36.11
CA MET A 1 -9.81 -6.86 -34.80
C MET A 1 -8.57 -6.57 -33.99
N ASN A 2 -8.69 -5.74 -32.95
CA ASN A 2 -7.54 -5.37 -32.13
C ASN A 2 -7.15 -6.54 -31.25
N ASP A 3 -5.84 -6.77 -31.17
CA ASP A 3 -5.21 -7.85 -30.43
C ASP A 3 -5.45 -7.65 -28.92
N THR A 4 -6.46 -8.34 -28.36
CA THR A 4 -6.86 -8.24 -26.96
C THR A 4 -5.82 -8.84 -26.00
N THR A 5 -4.87 -9.60 -26.52
CA THR A 5 -3.78 -10.23 -25.76
C THR A 5 -2.81 -9.20 -25.18
N ALA A 6 -2.67 -8.02 -25.80
CA ALA A 6 -1.87 -6.92 -25.27
C ALA A 6 -2.53 -6.19 -24.07
N LEU A 7 -3.86 -6.28 -23.93
CA LEU A 7 -4.61 -5.62 -22.86
C LEU A 7 -4.74 -6.47 -21.59
N LEU A 8 -4.65 -7.79 -21.73
CA LEU A 8 -4.83 -8.76 -20.64
C LEU A 8 -3.78 -8.63 -19.51
N PRO A 9 -2.47 -8.43 -19.78
CA PRO A 9 -1.47 -8.28 -18.71
C PRO A 9 -1.75 -7.07 -17.81
N TYR A 10 -2.08 -5.93 -18.42
CA TYR A 10 -2.36 -4.68 -17.70
C TYR A 10 -3.66 -4.73 -16.88
N ILE A 11 -4.63 -5.55 -17.29
CA ILE A 11 -5.88 -5.75 -16.54
C ILE A 11 -5.68 -6.74 -15.38
N LYS A 12 -4.87 -7.80 -15.57
CA LYS A 12 -4.52 -8.76 -14.50
C LYS A 12 -3.85 -8.08 -13.31
N LEU A 13 -2.90 -7.16 -13.58
CA LEU A 13 -2.19 -6.39 -12.56
C LEU A 13 -3.09 -5.41 -11.79
N ARG A 14 -4.08 -4.79 -12.46
CA ARG A 14 -4.97 -3.78 -11.86
C ARG A 14 -6.01 -4.33 -10.89
N PHE A 15 -6.25 -5.63 -10.91
CA PHE A 15 -7.31 -6.27 -10.14
C PHE A 15 -6.78 -7.33 -9.18
N ASN A 16 -5.46 -7.45 -8.98
CA ASN A 16 -4.85 -8.48 -8.13
C ASN A 16 -5.38 -9.89 -8.48
N ILE A 17 -5.59 -10.19 -9.77
CA ILE A 17 -6.31 -11.40 -10.20
C ILE A 17 -5.45 -12.66 -10.03
N GLU A 18 -4.13 -12.50 -9.95
CA GLU A 18 -3.22 -13.64 -9.78
C GLU A 18 -2.92 -13.81 -8.29
N HIS A 19 -3.58 -14.81 -7.68
CA HIS A 19 -3.17 -15.34 -6.39
C HIS A 19 -1.81 -16.02 -6.58
N PRO A 20 -0.83 -15.76 -5.71
CA PRO A 20 0.44 -16.46 -5.80
C PRO A 20 0.17 -17.95 -5.66
N SER A 21 0.87 -18.72 -6.48
CA SER A 21 0.91 -20.16 -6.34
C SER A 21 1.50 -20.54 -4.98
N TYR A 22 1.28 -21.79 -4.57
CA TYR A 22 1.86 -22.31 -3.34
C TYR A 22 3.38 -22.34 -3.37
N GLU A 23 3.96 -22.57 -4.55
CA GLU A 23 5.40 -22.53 -4.77
C GLU A 23 5.97 -21.12 -4.58
N GLU A 24 5.32 -20.10 -5.16
CA GLU A 24 5.70 -18.69 -4.96
C GLU A 24 5.54 -18.27 -3.49
N SER A 25 4.47 -18.73 -2.82
CA SER A 25 4.23 -18.44 -1.41
C SER A 25 5.33 -19.04 -0.53
N TYR A 26 5.74 -20.29 -0.81
CA TYR A 26 6.86 -20.95 -0.14
C TYR A 26 8.19 -20.21 -0.39
N ALA A 27 8.51 -19.93 -1.65
CA ALA A 27 9.75 -19.24 -2.02
C ALA A 27 9.84 -17.86 -1.33
N PHE A 28 8.73 -17.12 -1.31
CA PHE A 28 8.66 -15.83 -0.62
C PHE A 28 8.90 -15.96 0.89
N GLY A 29 8.41 -17.03 1.53
CA GLY A 29 8.66 -17.31 2.95
C GLY A 29 10.13 -17.63 3.24
N TYR A 30 10.73 -18.47 2.41
CA TYR A 30 12.14 -18.83 2.49
C TYR A 30 13.05 -17.61 2.37
N GLU A 31 12.81 -16.74 1.38
CA GLU A 31 13.55 -15.49 1.23
C GLU A 31 13.32 -14.51 2.38
N SER A 32 12.09 -14.44 2.91
CA SER A 32 11.75 -13.57 4.04
C SER A 32 12.56 -13.95 5.29
N ALA A 33 12.73 -15.24 5.58
CA ALA A 33 13.59 -15.71 6.66
C ALA A 33 15.05 -15.34 6.43
N LEU A 34 15.58 -15.52 5.22
CA LEU A 34 16.95 -15.10 4.87
C LEU A 34 17.16 -13.59 5.01
N ALA A 35 16.10 -12.80 4.80
CA ALA A 35 16.08 -11.36 5.00
C ALA A 35 15.83 -10.93 6.46
N TYR A 36 15.77 -11.87 7.40
CA TYR A 36 15.50 -11.64 8.83
C TYR A 36 14.13 -11.02 9.13
N ALA A 37 13.13 -11.27 8.28
CA ALA A 37 11.73 -10.94 8.59
C ALA A 37 11.20 -11.90 9.67
N ALA A 38 10.33 -11.39 10.54
CA ALA A 38 9.72 -12.20 11.59
C ALA A 38 8.57 -13.06 11.00
N GLU A 39 8.20 -14.15 11.66
CA GLU A 39 7.07 -15.00 11.21
C GLU A 39 5.76 -14.19 11.16
N GLU A 40 5.61 -13.22 12.06
CA GLU A 40 4.45 -12.32 12.14
C GLU A 40 4.34 -11.35 10.95
N ASP A 41 5.41 -11.18 10.17
CA ASP A 41 5.44 -10.34 8.97
C ASP A 41 4.85 -11.05 7.74
N ASN A 42 4.30 -12.26 7.91
CA ASN A 42 3.61 -12.98 6.85
C ASN A 42 2.48 -12.13 6.23
N PRO A 43 2.52 -11.83 4.92
CA PRO A 43 1.53 -10.96 4.28
C PRO A 43 0.20 -11.68 4.00
N PHE A 44 0.15 -13.01 4.14
CA PHE A 44 -1.00 -13.81 3.79
C PHE A 44 -2.03 -13.87 4.94
N PRO A 45 -3.34 -13.97 4.62
CA PRO A 45 -4.36 -14.11 5.64
C PRO A 45 -4.13 -15.36 6.51
N ALA A 46 -4.17 -15.19 7.83
CA ALA A 46 -4.01 -16.30 8.77
C ALA A 46 -5.03 -17.43 8.50
N GLY A 47 -4.53 -18.66 8.38
CA GLY A 47 -5.33 -19.84 8.06
C GLY A 47 -5.55 -20.11 6.56
N SER A 48 -4.99 -19.28 5.67
CA SER A 48 -4.94 -19.59 4.24
C SER A 48 -3.84 -20.63 3.95
N GLN A 49 -3.92 -21.28 2.78
CA GLN A 49 -2.92 -22.27 2.38
C GLN A 49 -1.60 -21.60 1.99
N GLU A 50 -1.66 -20.42 1.38
CA GLU A 50 -0.52 -19.57 1.06
C GLU A 50 0.24 -19.19 2.32
N ALA A 51 -0.48 -18.81 3.39
CA ALA A 51 0.14 -18.54 4.69
C ALA A 51 0.88 -19.76 5.25
N ALA A 52 0.30 -20.96 5.12
CA ALA A 52 0.93 -22.20 5.57
C ALA A 52 2.22 -22.52 4.77
N HIS A 53 2.17 -22.40 3.45
CA HIS A 53 3.34 -22.63 2.60
C HIS A 53 4.43 -21.58 2.80
N TRP A 54 4.07 -20.32 3.03
CA TRP A 54 5.02 -19.28 3.40
C TRP A 54 5.73 -19.61 4.72
N VAL A 55 4.99 -20.05 5.73
CA VAL A 55 5.57 -20.44 7.03
C VAL A 55 6.49 -21.65 6.88
N GLU A 56 6.12 -22.63 6.05
CA GLU A 56 6.96 -23.79 5.72
C GLU A 56 8.32 -23.35 5.14
N GLY A 57 8.32 -22.51 4.10
CA GLY A 57 9.56 -22.00 3.53
C GLY A 57 10.38 -21.16 4.52
N TRP A 58 9.72 -20.36 5.35
CA TRP A 58 10.39 -19.56 6.39
C TRP A 58 11.12 -20.44 7.41
N TRP A 59 10.49 -21.54 7.86
CA TRP A 59 11.11 -22.49 8.78
C TRP A 59 12.27 -23.25 8.15
N ASP A 60 12.14 -23.69 6.89
CA ASP A 60 13.21 -24.39 6.16
C ASP A 60 14.47 -23.51 6.04
N ALA A 61 14.28 -22.23 5.70
CA ALA A 61 15.38 -21.27 5.64
C ALA A 61 16.05 -21.04 7.01
N LEU A 62 15.28 -20.97 8.09
CA LEU A 62 15.84 -20.85 9.45
C LEU A 62 16.55 -22.12 9.91
N ALA A 63 16.08 -23.30 9.48
CA ALA A 63 16.75 -24.56 9.72
C ALA A 63 18.07 -24.69 8.92
N GLY A 64 18.21 -23.90 7.85
CA GLY A 64 19.35 -23.94 6.93
C GLY A 64 19.26 -25.06 5.91
N ASP A 65 18.05 -25.59 5.68
CA ASP A 65 17.78 -26.62 4.69
C ASP A 65 17.74 -26.00 3.27
N GLU A 66 18.11 -26.79 2.25
CA GLU A 66 17.96 -26.33 0.87
C GLU A 66 16.47 -26.19 0.51
N PRO A 67 16.10 -25.17 -0.29
CA PRO A 67 14.71 -24.93 -0.62
C PRO A 67 14.11 -26.09 -1.43
N LEU A 68 12.85 -26.43 -1.15
CA LEU A 68 12.13 -27.51 -1.82
C LEU A 68 11.94 -27.29 -3.33
N PHE A 69 11.91 -26.04 -3.76
CA PHE A 69 11.70 -25.62 -5.14
C PHE A 69 12.88 -24.79 -5.65
N ASP A 70 13.03 -24.72 -6.98
CA ASP A 70 14.04 -23.86 -7.59
C ASP A 70 13.64 -22.39 -7.45
N ILE A 71 14.19 -21.72 -6.44
CA ILE A 71 13.86 -20.31 -6.18
C ILE A 71 14.44 -19.38 -7.27
N SER A 72 15.45 -19.83 -8.03
CA SER A 72 16.16 -18.98 -8.99
C SER A 72 15.29 -18.47 -10.14
N SER A 73 14.21 -19.17 -10.49
CA SER A 73 13.24 -18.71 -11.47
C SER A 73 12.38 -17.54 -10.99
N TYR A 74 12.22 -17.37 -9.68
CA TYR A 74 11.44 -16.29 -9.07
C TYR A 74 12.29 -15.04 -8.81
N VAL A 75 13.61 -15.20 -8.65
CA VAL A 75 14.59 -14.09 -8.51
C VAL A 75 14.73 -13.29 -9.83
N GLY A 76 14.44 -13.91 -10.98
CA GLY A 76 14.57 -13.29 -12.31
C GLY A 76 13.46 -12.31 -12.66
N GLU A 77 12.33 -12.37 -11.95
CA GLU A 77 11.36 -11.29 -11.91
C GLU A 77 11.69 -10.36 -10.74
N GLU A 78 12.88 -9.74 -10.81
CA GLU A 78 12.92 -8.29 -10.57
C GLU A 78 11.97 -7.67 -11.60
N MET A 79 10.68 -7.80 -11.30
CA MET A 79 9.67 -6.81 -11.50
C MET A 79 10.45 -5.51 -11.36
N ALA A 80 10.66 -4.83 -12.49
CA ALA A 80 10.81 -3.41 -12.45
C ALA A 80 9.53 -2.93 -11.79
N VAL A 81 9.49 -3.00 -10.46
CA VAL A 81 8.69 -2.15 -9.61
C VAL A 81 9.33 -0.80 -9.84
N ALA A 82 9.13 -0.27 -11.05
CA ALA A 82 8.88 1.13 -11.23
C ALA A 82 8.01 1.45 -10.03
N LYS A 83 8.54 2.31 -9.17
CA LYS A 83 7.85 2.83 -8.00
C LYS A 83 6.64 3.58 -8.53
N GLU A 84 5.64 2.82 -8.97
CA GLU A 84 4.36 3.26 -9.44
C GLU A 84 3.71 3.73 -8.15
N VAL A 85 3.82 5.03 -7.93
CA VAL A 85 3.14 5.75 -6.88
C VAL A 85 1.69 5.28 -6.94
N ALA A 86 1.23 4.59 -5.91
CA ALA A 86 -0.12 4.07 -5.89
C ALA A 86 -1.08 5.24 -6.20
N ALA A 87 -2.14 5.00 -6.98
CA ALA A 87 -3.01 6.09 -7.42
C ALA A 87 -3.63 6.87 -6.23
N ASN A 88 -3.70 6.23 -5.06
CA ASN A 88 -4.15 6.80 -3.79
C ASN A 88 -3.05 7.46 -2.95
N ASP A 89 -1.78 7.34 -3.32
CA ASP A 89 -0.62 7.92 -2.64
C ASP A 89 -0.48 9.42 -2.92
N GLN A 90 -1.62 10.06 -3.21
CA GLN A 90 -1.76 11.50 -3.31
C GLN A 90 -1.52 12.07 -1.91
N ARG A 91 -0.32 12.61 -1.69
CA ARG A 91 -0.08 13.48 -0.53
C ARG A 91 -1.13 14.58 -0.56
N TYR A 92 -1.97 14.64 0.48
CA TYR A 92 -2.87 15.76 0.69
C TYR A 92 -2.01 17.02 0.79
N CYS A 93 -1.95 17.78 -0.31
CA CYS A 93 -1.22 19.03 -0.36
C CYS A 93 -1.97 20.05 0.49
N HIS A 94 -1.64 20.12 1.77
CA HIS A 94 -2.12 21.21 2.63
C HIS A 94 -1.35 22.48 2.28
N LYS A 95 -1.68 23.09 1.14
CA LYS A 95 -1.16 24.40 0.72
C LYS A 95 -1.93 25.50 1.46
N HIS A 96 -1.73 25.64 2.76
CA HIS A 96 -2.06 26.92 3.40
C HIS A 96 -0.92 27.88 3.12
N SER A 97 -1.07 28.71 2.08
CA SER A 97 -0.22 29.89 1.92
C SER A 97 -0.46 30.82 3.12
N PHE A 98 0.59 31.50 3.61
CA PHE A 98 0.47 32.47 4.70
C PHE A 98 -0.66 33.49 4.45
N LEU A 99 -0.84 33.91 3.19
CA LEU A 99 -1.93 34.82 2.81
C LEU A 99 -3.31 34.19 2.97
N SER A 100 -3.47 32.89 2.68
CA SER A 100 -4.73 32.17 2.87
C SER A 100 -5.12 32.13 4.35
N LEU A 101 -4.14 31.88 5.22
CA LEU A 101 -4.35 31.87 6.67
C LEU A 101 -4.73 33.25 7.22
N VAL A 102 -4.10 34.32 6.72
CA VAL A 102 -4.45 35.70 7.09
C VAL A 102 -5.86 36.06 6.65
N ILE A 103 -6.26 35.71 5.42
CA ILE A 103 -7.63 35.96 4.91
C ILE A 103 -8.67 35.19 5.71
N GLU A 104 -8.40 33.93 6.05
CA GLU A 104 -9.30 33.08 6.80
C GLU A 104 -9.55 33.61 8.22
N ILE A 105 -8.48 33.93 8.96
CA ILE A 105 -8.58 34.45 10.32
C ILE A 105 -9.25 35.83 10.33
N SER A 106 -8.83 36.74 9.43
CA SER A 106 -9.42 38.08 9.37
C SER A 106 -10.89 38.06 8.98
N GLY A 107 -11.28 37.20 8.04
CA GLY A 107 -12.67 36.99 7.64
C GLY A 107 -13.54 36.47 8.80
N ALA A 108 -13.05 35.48 9.54
CA ALA A 108 -13.77 34.93 10.69
C ALA A 108 -13.98 35.99 11.80
N ILE A 109 -12.96 36.79 12.10
CA ILE A 109 -13.06 37.87 13.09
C ILE A 109 -14.07 38.93 12.63
N ALA A 110 -14.00 39.37 11.37
CA ALA A 110 -14.91 40.38 10.82
C ALA A 110 -16.38 39.92 10.87
N ALA A 111 -16.66 38.68 10.45
CA ALA A 111 -18.00 38.10 10.52
C ALA A 111 -18.50 37.99 11.98
N SER A 112 -17.64 37.54 12.90
CA SER A 112 -17.98 37.43 14.31
C SER A 112 -18.29 38.78 14.95
N ALA A 113 -17.51 39.82 14.61
CA ALA A 113 -17.76 41.17 15.08
C ALA A 113 -19.07 41.76 14.53
N LEU A 114 -19.38 41.51 13.25
CA LEU A 114 -20.62 41.96 12.64
C LEU A 114 -21.86 41.30 13.28
N VAL A 115 -21.83 39.98 13.47
CA VAL A 115 -22.91 39.25 14.15
C VAL A 115 -23.02 39.68 15.61
N GLY A 116 -21.89 39.86 16.30
CA GLY A 116 -21.87 40.38 17.66
C GLY A 116 -22.51 41.76 17.77
N TYR A 117 -22.17 42.67 16.87
CA TYR A 117 -22.76 44.01 16.80
C TYR A 117 -24.28 43.96 16.56
N GLN A 118 -24.75 43.12 15.64
CA GLN A 118 -26.18 42.93 15.39
C GLN A 118 -26.94 42.42 16.62
N LEU A 119 -26.35 41.50 17.39
CA LEU A 119 -26.95 41.03 18.64
C LEU A 119 -26.99 42.11 19.72
N PHE A 120 -25.94 42.93 19.83
CA PHE A 120 -25.91 44.04 20.78
C PHE A 120 -26.97 45.10 20.46
N GLU A 121 -27.13 45.49 19.19
CA GLU A 121 -28.19 46.41 18.75
C GLU A 121 -29.59 45.83 18.95
N LEU A 122 -29.77 44.51 18.90
CA LEU A 122 -31.09 43.88 19.08
C LEU A 122 -31.55 43.87 20.55
N VAL A 123 -30.61 43.89 21.50
CA VAL A 123 -30.89 43.87 22.95
C VAL A 123 -30.96 45.28 23.55
N ALA A 124 -30.31 46.26 22.92
CA ALA A 124 -30.36 47.68 23.28
C ALA A 124 -31.67 48.36 22.83
#